data_AF-A0A101XU55-F1
#
_entry.id   AF-A0A101XU55-F1
#
_cell.length_a   1.000
_cell.length_b   1.000
_cell.length_c   1.000
_cell.angle_alpha   90.00
_cell.angle_beta   90.00
_cell.angle_gamma   90.00
#
_symmetry.space_group_name_H-M   'P 1'
#
loop_
_entity.id
_entity.type
_entity.pdbx_description
1 polymer ?
#
loop_
_entity_poly.entity_id
_entity_poly.type
_entity_poly.pdbx_seq_one_letter_code
_entity_poly.pdbx_strand_id
1 'polypeptide(L)'
;MNETILTQIEHALEDHSIKEDQLTNQLNRLISILEIGEQADLHGHLSKKQTVQFYNLLPALEIHPSAKEHMTWKYINDRVNDECRKSSYLSEQLLEELSASYRQDNFLALESIVIGCLKADRIDPEHVARLETLFSGKTFRKEADAFRCRKINTTSTPHASKPYPG
;
A
#
# COMPACT_ATOMS: atom_id res chain seq x y z
N MET A 1 4.09 15.47 -17.65
CA MET A 1 3.36 14.32 -18.17
C MET A 1 2.78 14.69 -19.53
N ASN A 2 2.96 13.83 -20.52
CA ASN A 2 2.25 13.91 -21.79
C ASN A 2 0.73 13.70 -21.58
N GLU A 3 -0.02 14.80 -21.53
CA GLU A 3 -1.48 14.83 -21.29
C GLU A 3 -2.26 13.96 -22.30
N THR A 4 -1.83 13.93 -23.57
CA THR A 4 -2.50 13.12 -24.60
C THR A 4 -2.35 11.62 -24.35
N ILE A 5 -1.20 11.18 -23.84
CA ILE A 5 -0.99 9.77 -23.47
C ILE A 5 -1.73 9.44 -22.18
N LEU A 6 -1.70 10.34 -21.19
CA LEU A 6 -2.44 10.17 -19.93
C LEU A 6 -3.94 9.95 -20.19
N THR A 7 -4.59 10.82 -20.96
CA THR A 7 -6.01 10.69 -21.28
C THR A 7 -6.33 9.36 -21.99
N GLN A 8 -5.42 8.87 -22.85
CA GLN A 8 -5.60 7.57 -23.50
C GLN A 8 -5.48 6.40 -22.52
N ILE A 9 -4.55 6.48 -21.56
CA ILE A 9 -4.42 5.48 -20.49
C ILE A 9 -5.68 5.46 -19.63
N GLU A 10 -6.14 6.63 -19.19
CA GLU A 10 -7.37 6.78 -18.39
C GLU A 10 -8.57 6.17 -19.09
N HIS A 11 -8.77 6.50 -20.37
CA HIS A 11 -9.88 5.99 -21.17
C HIS A 11 -9.78 4.49 -21.42
N ALA A 12 -8.58 3.95 -21.61
CA ALA A 12 -8.38 2.50 -21.76
C ALA A 12 -8.73 1.74 -20.47
N LEU A 13 -8.37 2.29 -19.31
CA LEU A 13 -8.66 1.68 -18.00
C LEU A 13 -10.16 1.72 -17.62
N GLU A 14 -10.93 2.61 -18.26
CA GLU A 14 -12.39 2.73 -18.07
C GLU A 14 -13.19 1.91 -19.08
N ASP A 15 -12.57 1.44 -20.15
CA ASP A 15 -13.26 0.67 -21.19
C ASP A 15 -13.39 -0.81 -20.81
N HIS A 16 -14.54 -1.14 -20.21
CA HIS A 16 -14.89 -2.50 -19.80
C HIS A 16 -15.23 -3.45 -20.97
N SER A 17 -15.23 -2.97 -22.22
CA SER A 17 -15.46 -3.82 -23.40
C SER A 17 -14.18 -4.49 -23.91
N ILE A 18 -13.02 -3.96 -23.52
CA ILE A 18 -11.70 -4.44 -23.94
C ILE A 18 -11.32 -5.67 -23.10
N LYS A 19 -10.81 -6.71 -23.77
CA LYS A 19 -10.28 -7.88 -23.07
C LYS A 19 -8.95 -7.58 -22.38
N GLU A 20 -8.65 -8.30 -21.31
CA GLU A 20 -7.45 -8.08 -20.49
C GLU A 20 -6.13 -8.07 -21.30
N ASP A 21 -5.99 -9.01 -22.24
CA ASP A 21 -4.83 -9.11 -23.13
C ASP A 21 -4.70 -7.92 -24.08
N GLN A 22 -5.83 -7.44 -24.60
CA GLN A 22 -5.89 -6.25 -25.45
C GLN A 22 -5.57 -4.99 -24.67
N LEU A 23 -6.12 -4.86 -23.46
CA LEU A 23 -5.87 -3.72 -22.57
C LEU A 23 -4.39 -3.67 -22.16
N THR A 24 -3.82 -4.80 -21.77
CA THR A 24 -2.39 -4.92 -21.44
C THR A 24 -1.50 -4.47 -22.60
N ASN A 25 -1.77 -4.97 -23.81
CA ASN A 25 -1.02 -4.59 -25.01
C ASN A 25 -1.16 -3.09 -25.34
N GLN A 26 -2.35 -2.53 -25.16
CA GLN A 26 -2.60 -1.11 -25.36
C GLN A 26 -1.84 -0.26 -24.34
N LEU A 27 -1.86 -0.64 -23.05
CA LEU A 27 -1.12 0.05 -22.00
C LEU A 27 0.40 -0.02 -22.24
N ASN A 28 0.97 -1.17 -22.58
CA ASN A 28 2.40 -1.27 -22.89
C ASN A 28 2.82 -0.35 -24.05
N ARG A 29 1.99 -0.25 -25.09
CA ARG A 29 2.24 0.70 -26.20
C ARG A 29 2.23 2.14 -25.71
N LEU A 30 1.24 2.53 -24.92
CA LEU A 30 1.10 3.90 -24.43
C LEU A 30 2.22 4.28 -23.45
N ILE A 31 2.52 3.38 -22.51
CA ILE A 31 3.53 3.63 -21.47
C ILE A 31 4.94 3.66 -22.04
N SER A 32 5.22 2.90 -23.12
CA SER A 32 6.53 2.94 -23.79
C SER A 32 6.88 4.31 -24.39
N ILE A 33 5.88 5.19 -24.57
CA ILE A 33 6.05 6.56 -25.07
C ILE A 33 6.42 7.53 -23.93
N LEU A 34 6.14 7.17 -22.69
CA LEU A 34 6.41 7.99 -21.51
C LEU A 34 7.88 7.87 -21.07
N GLU A 35 8.47 9.00 -20.68
CA GLU A 35 9.77 8.99 -20.01
C GLU A 35 9.67 8.32 -18.64
N ILE A 36 10.80 7.81 -18.11
CA ILE A 36 10.82 7.09 -16.82
C ILE A 36 10.20 7.90 -15.68
N GLY A 37 10.45 9.22 -15.65
CA GLY A 37 9.84 10.11 -14.66
C GLY A 37 8.31 10.18 -14.79
N GLU A 38 7.81 10.26 -16.01
CA GLU A 38 6.36 10.27 -16.29
C GLU A 38 5.70 8.93 -15.95
N GLN A 39 6.38 7.81 -16.22
CA GLN A 39 5.90 6.50 -15.80
C GLN A 39 5.79 6.42 -14.27
N ALA A 40 6.79 6.94 -13.55
CA ALA A 40 6.77 6.98 -12.10
C ALA A 40 5.67 7.89 -11.56
N ASP A 41 5.40 9.02 -12.21
CA ASP A 41 4.37 9.97 -11.80
C ASP A 41 2.94 9.52 -12.13
N LEU A 42 2.74 8.53 -13.01
CA LEU A 42 1.43 8.06 -13.47
C LEU A 42 0.45 7.76 -12.31
N HIS A 43 0.94 7.16 -11.23
CA HIS A 43 0.13 6.83 -10.04
C HIS A 43 -0.56 8.05 -9.41
N GLY A 44 -0.02 9.25 -9.59
CA GLY A 44 -0.57 10.50 -9.06
C GLY A 44 -1.76 11.04 -9.86
N HIS A 45 -1.95 10.55 -11.09
CA HIS A 45 -2.98 11.04 -12.01
C HIS A 45 -4.17 10.08 -12.12
N LEU A 46 -3.96 8.80 -11.88
CA LEU A 46 -5.03 7.81 -11.92
C LEU A 46 -6.01 7.96 -10.75
N SER A 47 -7.30 7.86 -11.04
CA SER A 47 -8.34 7.70 -10.02
C SER A 47 -8.16 6.37 -9.27
N LYS A 48 -8.75 6.24 -8.07
CA LYS A 48 -8.69 4.98 -7.31
C LYS A 48 -9.12 3.75 -8.10
N LYS A 49 -10.18 3.86 -8.92
CA LYS A 49 -10.67 2.75 -9.74
C LYS A 49 -9.66 2.37 -10.81
N GLN A 50 -9.09 3.37 -11.49
CA GLN A 50 -8.06 3.16 -12.51
C GLN A 50 -6.78 2.57 -11.89
N THR A 51 -6.36 3.02 -10.70
CA THR A 51 -5.23 2.44 -9.95
C THR A 51 -5.45 0.96 -9.65
N VAL A 52 -6.66 0.56 -9.22
CA VAL A 52 -6.98 -0.86 -8.99
C VAL A 52 -6.86 -1.66 -10.28
N GLN A 53 -7.45 -1.17 -11.37
CA GLN A 53 -7.39 -1.84 -12.67
C GLN A 53 -5.95 -1.96 -13.18
N PHE A 54 -5.17 -0.88 -13.07
CA PHE A 54 -3.78 -0.85 -13.48
C PHE A 54 -2.92 -1.81 -12.64
N TYR A 55 -3.11 -1.82 -11.32
CA TYR A 55 -2.40 -2.70 -10.40
C TYR A 55 -2.64 -4.19 -10.72
N ASN A 56 -3.86 -4.56 -11.11
CA ASN A 56 -4.17 -5.95 -11.50
C ASN A 56 -3.42 -6.40 -12.75
N LEU A 57 -3.10 -5.47 -13.66
CA LEU A 57 -2.36 -5.73 -14.89
C LEU A 57 -0.84 -5.64 -14.71
N LEU A 58 -0.39 -5.06 -13.60
CA LEU A 58 1.01 -4.75 -13.31
C LEU A 58 2.01 -5.89 -13.56
N PRO A 59 1.70 -7.17 -13.27
CA PRO A 59 2.62 -8.28 -13.58
C PRO A 59 2.92 -8.47 -15.07
N ALA A 60 2.02 -8.01 -15.95
CA ALA A 60 2.14 -8.14 -17.40
C ALA A 60 2.56 -6.81 -18.10
N LEU A 61 2.72 -5.73 -17.34
CA LEU A 61 3.10 -4.43 -17.88
C LEU A 61 4.63 -4.29 -17.97
N GLU A 62 5.09 -3.81 -19.12
CA GLU A 62 6.50 -3.52 -19.41
C GLU A 62 6.83 -2.10 -18.99
N ILE A 63 6.96 -1.87 -17.69
CA ILE A 63 7.22 -0.54 -17.11
C ILE A 63 8.50 -0.53 -16.28
N HIS A 64 9.05 0.67 -16.08
CA HIS A 64 10.24 0.82 -15.26
C HIS A 64 9.98 0.36 -13.81
N PRO A 65 10.92 -0.32 -13.13
CA PRO A 65 10.72 -0.82 -11.76
C PRO A 65 10.30 0.25 -10.75
N SER A 66 10.80 1.49 -10.90
CA SER A 66 10.35 2.62 -10.08
C SER A 66 8.84 2.90 -10.27
N ALA A 67 8.35 2.90 -11.51
CA ALA A 67 6.92 3.09 -11.77
C ALA A 67 6.08 1.95 -11.18
N LYS A 68 6.60 0.72 -11.24
CA LYS A 68 5.98 -0.44 -10.58
C LYS A 68 5.88 -0.22 -9.07
N GLU A 69 6.97 0.19 -8.42
CA GLU A 69 6.99 0.50 -6.98
C GLU A 69 5.99 1.58 -6.60
N HIS A 70 5.97 2.71 -7.31
CA HIS A 70 5.08 3.83 -7.06
C HIS A 70 3.60 3.44 -7.23
N MET A 71 3.27 2.64 -8.25
CA MET A 71 1.92 2.15 -8.48
C MET A 71 1.47 1.17 -7.40
N THR A 72 2.32 0.20 -7.03
CA THR A 72 2.07 -0.73 -5.94
C THR A 72 1.89 0.00 -4.61
N TRP A 73 2.76 0.98 -4.32
CA TRP A 73 2.63 1.82 -3.13
C TRP A 73 1.31 2.57 -3.10
N LYS A 74 0.93 3.22 -4.21
CA LYS A 74 -0.32 4.00 -4.30
C LYS A 74 -1.54 3.12 -4.05
N TYR A 75 -1.59 1.96 -4.68
CA TYR A 75 -2.66 0.98 -4.49
C TYR A 75 -2.79 0.56 -3.02
N ILE A 76 -1.70 0.08 -2.40
CA ILE A 76 -1.71 -0.41 -1.01
C ILE A 76 -2.05 0.73 -0.05
N ASN A 77 -1.49 1.92 -0.24
CA ASN A 77 -1.76 3.08 0.60
C ASN A 77 -3.23 3.53 0.52
N ASP A 78 -3.83 3.53 -0.67
CA ASP A 78 -5.26 3.84 -0.82
C ASP A 78 -6.13 2.81 -0.10
N ARG A 79 -5.79 1.51 -0.17
CA ARG A 79 -6.46 0.44 0.57
C ARG A 79 -6.33 0.58 2.08
N VAL A 80 -5.12 0.86 2.58
CA VAL A 80 -4.85 1.14 4.00
C VAL A 80 -5.74 2.27 4.52
N ASN A 81 -5.81 3.37 3.76
CA ASN A 81 -6.63 4.53 4.13
C ASN A 81 -8.13 4.18 4.17
N ASP A 82 -8.62 3.36 3.25
CA ASP A 82 -10.02 2.95 3.21
C ASP A 82 -10.39 1.96 4.33
N GLU A 83 -9.48 1.04 4.71
CA GLU A 83 -9.69 0.13 5.83
C GLU A 83 -9.60 0.84 7.19
N CYS A 84 -8.66 1.78 7.36
CA CYS A 84 -8.51 2.54 8.60
C CYS A 84 -9.70 3.45 8.93
N ARG A 85 -10.56 3.76 7.95
CA ARG A 85 -11.84 4.46 8.16
C ARG A 85 -12.93 3.55 8.75
N LYS A 86 -12.80 2.24 8.57
CA LYS A 86 -13.82 1.24 8.91
C LYS A 86 -13.43 0.38 10.10
N SER A 87 -12.13 0.22 10.33
CA SER A 87 -11.57 -0.64 11.36
C SER A 87 -10.46 0.08 12.14
N SER A 88 -10.25 -0.37 13.38
CA SER A 88 -9.12 0.08 14.18
C SER A 88 -7.79 -0.46 13.64
N TYR A 89 -7.80 -1.70 13.14
CA TYR A 89 -6.64 -2.40 12.61
C TYR A 89 -6.81 -2.74 11.13
N LEU A 90 -5.68 -2.85 10.42
CA LEU A 90 -5.63 -3.41 9.07
C LEU A 90 -6.09 -4.86 9.07
N SER A 91 -6.78 -5.25 8.00
CA SER A 91 -7.14 -6.66 7.80
C SER A 91 -5.90 -7.52 7.59
N GLU A 92 -5.98 -8.78 8.02
CA GLU A 92 -4.93 -9.76 7.74
C GLU A 92 -4.69 -9.91 6.23
N GLN A 93 -5.76 -9.91 5.43
CA GLN A 93 -5.69 -9.99 3.97
C GLN A 93 -4.82 -8.88 3.36
N LEU A 94 -5.01 -7.63 3.79
CA LEU A 94 -4.20 -6.51 3.28
C LEU A 94 -2.74 -6.60 3.74
N LEU A 95 -2.50 -7.09 4.97
CA LEU A 95 -1.15 -7.33 5.47
C LEU A 95 -0.43 -8.44 4.70
N GLU A 96 -1.14 -9.51 4.33
CA GLU A 96 -0.62 -10.59 3.50
C GLU A 96 -0.28 -10.10 2.09
N GLU A 97 -1.17 -9.32 1.47
CA GLU A 97 -0.93 -8.74 0.14
C GLU A 97 0.29 -7.80 0.13
N LEU A 98 0.40 -6.93 1.13
CA LEU A 98 1.56 -6.05 1.32
C LEU A 98 2.83 -6.89 1.49
N SER A 99 2.79 -7.91 2.36
CA SER A 99 3.93 -8.77 2.64
C SER A 99 4.38 -9.56 1.41
N ALA A 100 3.44 -10.06 0.62
CA ALA A 100 3.72 -10.77 -0.63
C ALA A 100 4.40 -9.84 -1.65
N SER A 101 3.86 -8.64 -1.83
CA SER A 101 4.42 -7.62 -2.74
C SER A 101 5.84 -7.22 -2.32
N TYR A 102 6.08 -7.03 -1.02
CA TYR A 102 7.43 -6.73 -0.52
C TYR A 102 8.40 -7.90 -0.73
N ARG A 103 7.98 -9.16 -0.50
CA ARG A 103 8.86 -10.32 -0.75
C ARG A 103 9.25 -10.46 -2.22
N GLN A 104 8.33 -10.16 -3.12
CA GLN A 104 8.56 -10.30 -4.56
C GLN A 104 9.53 -9.25 -5.07
N ASP A 105 9.32 -7.99 -4.72
CA ASP A 105 10.00 -6.87 -5.38
C ASP A 105 10.94 -6.08 -4.44
N ASN A 106 10.91 -6.31 -3.12
CA ASN A 106 11.68 -5.60 -2.09
C ASN A 106 11.48 -4.06 -2.11
N PHE A 107 10.28 -3.61 -2.50
CA PHE A 107 9.93 -2.19 -2.55
C PHE A 107 9.97 -1.53 -1.18
N LEU A 108 10.93 -0.62 -0.97
CA LEU A 108 11.13 0.09 0.30
C LEU A 108 9.96 1.02 0.62
N ALA A 109 9.21 1.47 -0.39
CA ALA A 109 7.99 2.24 -0.20
C ALA A 109 6.94 1.47 0.62
N LEU A 110 6.90 0.13 0.52
CA LEU A 110 5.97 -0.70 1.30
C LEU A 110 6.38 -0.82 2.77
N GLU A 111 7.67 -0.86 3.08
CA GLU A 111 8.15 -0.78 4.47
C GLU A 111 7.70 0.53 5.12
N SER A 112 7.73 1.63 4.36
CA SER A 112 7.27 2.94 4.84
C SER A 112 5.78 2.96 5.20
N ILE A 113 4.93 2.23 4.46
CA ILE A 113 3.51 2.05 4.81
C ILE A 113 3.37 1.34 6.15
N VAL A 114 4.09 0.24 6.35
CA VAL A 114 4.05 -0.53 7.60
C VAL A 114 4.51 0.31 8.78
N ILE A 115 5.60 1.07 8.62
CA ILE A 115 6.09 2.02 9.63
C ILE A 115 5.00 3.04 9.98
N GLY A 116 4.33 3.61 8.97
CA GLY A 116 3.21 4.54 9.18
C GLY A 116 2.07 3.90 9.99
N CYS A 117 1.73 2.65 9.68
CA CYS A 117 0.68 1.91 10.37
C CYS A 117 1.06 1.58 11.82
N LEU A 118 2.32 1.21 12.09
CA LEU A 118 2.83 1.01 13.45
C LEU A 118 2.74 2.30 14.26
N LYS A 119 3.15 3.44 13.70
CA LYS A 119 3.08 4.74 14.38
C LYS A 119 1.65 5.17 14.71
N ALA A 120 0.70 4.81 13.86
CA ALA A 120 -0.72 5.12 14.02
C ALA A 120 -1.50 4.04 14.81
N ASP A 121 -0.79 3.05 15.38
CA ASP A 121 -1.35 1.92 16.11
C ASP A 121 -2.41 1.11 15.32
N ARG A 122 -2.24 1.00 14.00
CA ARG A 122 -3.15 0.35 13.04
C ARG A 122 -2.81 -1.12 12.74
N ILE A 123 -1.79 -1.66 13.38
CA ILE A 123 -1.41 -3.06 13.26
C ILE A 123 -1.90 -3.82 14.50
N ASP A 124 -2.49 -4.99 14.30
CA ASP A 124 -2.79 -5.89 15.40
C ASP A 124 -1.48 -6.36 16.07
N PRO A 125 -1.32 -6.26 17.40
CA PRO A 125 -0.14 -6.74 18.10
C PRO A 125 0.30 -8.17 17.74
N GLU A 126 -0.64 -9.07 17.45
CA GLU A 126 -0.35 -10.47 17.09
C GLU A 126 0.41 -10.58 15.76
N HIS A 127 0.22 -9.62 14.85
CA HIS A 127 0.88 -9.63 13.54
C HIS A 127 2.28 -9.02 13.53
N VAL A 128 2.70 -8.32 14.60
CA VAL A 128 4.00 -7.62 14.64
C VAL A 128 5.17 -8.60 14.53
N ALA A 129 5.11 -9.73 15.23
CA ALA A 129 6.16 -10.75 15.17
C ALA A 129 6.35 -11.28 13.73
N ARG A 130 5.25 -11.44 12.98
CA ARG A 130 5.30 -11.83 11.56
C ARG A 130 6.00 -10.77 10.71
N LEU A 131 5.68 -9.49 10.92
CA LEU A 131 6.29 -8.39 10.17
C LEU A 131 7.80 -8.27 10.43
N GLU A 132 8.28 -8.58 11.63
CA GLU A 132 9.71 -8.57 11.95
C GLU A 132 10.52 -9.66 11.24
N THR A 133 9.88 -10.77 10.85
CA THR A 133 10.54 -11.77 10.01
C THR A 133 10.78 -11.27 8.59
N LEU A 134 10.10 -10.19 8.20
CA LEU A 134 10.12 -9.65 6.85
C LEU A 134 10.91 -8.34 6.74
N PHE A 135 10.69 -7.40 7.66
CA PHE A 135 11.29 -6.08 7.63
C PHE A 135 12.44 -5.99 8.64
N SER A 136 13.66 -5.74 8.16
CA SER A 136 14.87 -5.63 9.00
C SER A 136 15.42 -4.20 9.09
N GLY A 137 14.75 -3.22 8.47
CA GLY A 137 15.19 -1.83 8.47
C GLY A 137 15.32 -1.24 9.87
N LYS A 138 16.31 -0.36 10.05
CA LYS A 138 16.56 0.30 11.35
C LYS A 138 15.34 1.11 11.80
N THR A 139 14.69 1.79 10.86
CA THR A 139 13.49 2.59 11.12
C THR A 139 12.32 1.71 11.53
N PHE A 140 12.09 0.61 10.80
CA PHE A 140 11.05 -0.36 11.16
C PHE A 140 11.24 -0.90 12.59
N ARG A 141 12.44 -1.40 12.92
CA ARG A 141 12.73 -1.96 14.26
C ARG A 141 12.43 -0.95 15.38
N LYS A 142 12.89 0.29 15.22
CA LYS A 142 12.64 1.37 16.19
C LYS A 142 11.15 1.59 16.42
N GLU A 143 10.36 1.64 15.36
CA GLU A 143 8.92 1.91 15.46
C GLU A 143 8.12 0.70 15.94
N ALA A 144 8.56 -0.52 15.63
CA ALA A 144 8.00 -1.77 16.19
C ALA A 144 8.21 -1.84 17.72
N ASP A 145 9.41 -1.52 18.20
CA ASP A 145 9.69 -1.46 19.63
C ASP A 145 8.87 -0.37 20.33
N ALA A 146 8.79 0.83 19.73
CA ALA A 146 7.97 1.91 20.26
C ALA A 146 6.47 1.53 20.33
N PHE A 147 5.95 0.85 19.30
CA PHE A 147 4.59 0.33 19.28
C PHE A 147 4.32 -0.64 20.44
N ARG A 148 5.23 -1.59 20.70
CA ARG A 148 5.09 -2.52 21.84
C ARG A 148 5.02 -1.82 23.17
N CYS A 149 5.93 -0.86 23.41
CA CYS A 149 5.93 -0.09 24.65
C CYS A 149 4.59 0.62 24.87
N ARG A 150 3.99 1.19 23.81
CA ARG A 150 2.64 1.79 23.89
C ARG A 150 1.58 0.76 24.27
N LYS A 151 1.57 -0.41 23.62
CA LYS A 151 0.57 -1.46 23.89
C LYS A 151 0.67 -2.04 25.30
N ILE A 152 1.88 -2.27 25.82
CA ILE A 152 2.10 -2.71 27.20
C ILE A 152 1.49 -1.71 28.19
N ASN A 153 1.83 -0.42 28.04
CA ASN A 153 1.32 0.64 28.92
C ASN A 153 -0.21 0.81 28.86
N THR A 154 -0.84 0.45 27.74
CA THR A 154 -2.31 0.52 27.61
C THR A 154 -2.99 -0.64 28.34
N THR A 155 -2.37 -1.82 28.37
CA THR A 155 -2.90 -3.01 29.06
C THR A 155 -2.68 -3.01 30.58
N SER A 156 -1.76 -2.20 31.10
CA SER A 156 -1.38 -2.16 32.52
C SER A 156 -2.14 -1.15 33.38
N THR A 157 -3.20 -0.51 32.88
CA THR A 157 -4.08 0.38 33.67
C THR A 157 -5.38 -0.32 34.08
N PRO A 158 -5.45 -1.01 35.25
CA PRO A 158 -6.71 -1.28 35.90
C PRO A 158 -7.23 0.02 36.53
N HIS A 159 -8.40 0.47 36.11
CA HIS A 159 -9.17 1.50 36.80
C HIS A 159 -9.51 0.97 38.21
N ALA A 160 -8.70 1.34 39.21
CA ALA A 160 -9.10 1.21 40.60
C ALA A 160 -10.19 2.25 40.89
N SER A 161 -11.44 1.89 40.64
CA SER A 161 -12.60 2.57 41.20
C SER A 161 -12.54 2.41 42.72
N LYS A 162 -12.04 3.44 43.41
CA LYS A 162 -12.23 3.55 44.87
C LYS A 162 -13.74 3.69 45.13
N PRO A 163 -14.34 2.85 45.98
CA PRO A 163 -15.70 3.10 46.44
C PRO A 163 -15.68 4.36 47.33
N TYR A 164 -16.57 5.30 47.04
CA TYR A 164 -16.83 6.44 47.93
C TYR A 164 -17.43 5.89 49.25
N PRO A 165 -16.91 6.30 50.43
CA PRO A 165 -17.62 6.07 51.68
C PRO A 165 -18.84 7.00 51.72
N GLY A 166 -19.97 6.43 52.14
CA GLY A 166 -21.25 7.13 52.30
C GLY A 166 -21.33 8.04 53.51
#